data_AF-A0A7C4AHK6-F1
#
_entry.id   AF-A0A7C4AHK6-F1
#
_cell.length_a   1.000
_cell.length_b   1.000
_cell.length_c   1.000
_cell.angle_alpha   90.00
_cell.angle_beta   90.00
_cell.angle_gamma   90.00
#
_symmetry.space_group_name_H-M   'P 1'
#
loop_
_entity.id
_entity.type
_entity.pdbx_description
1 polymer ?
#
loop_
_entity_poly.entity_id
_entity_poly.type
_entity_poly.pdbx_seq_one_letter_code
_entity_poly.pdbx_strand_id
1 'polypeptide(L)' 'MAGSVNKVILVGRLGQDPKLTYLPSGQPAAEFTLATD' A
#
# COMPACT_ATOMS: atom_id res chain seq x y z
N MET A 1 27.76 5.32 -0.09
CA MET A 1 26.84 6.48 -0.06
C MET A 1 25.63 6.13 -0.91
N ALA A 2 24.47 5.89 -0.30
CA ALA A 2 23.22 5.81 -1.07
C ALA A 2 22.65 7.24 -1.14
N GLY A 3 22.73 7.86 -2.32
CA GLY A 3 22.45 9.29 -2.54
C GLY A 3 21.02 9.60 -2.96
N SER A 4 20.02 8.83 -2.53
CA SER A 4 18.62 9.15 -2.84
C SER A 4 17.65 8.58 -1.81
N VAL A 5 16.50 9.25 -1.68
CA VAL A 5 15.39 8.85 -0.81
C VAL A 5 14.12 8.86 -1.64
N ASN A 6 13.38 7.74 -1.65
CA ASN A 6 12.02 7.67 -2.16
C ASN A 6 11.06 7.58 -0.97
N LYS A 7 10.30 8.65 -0.70
CA LYS A 7 9.38 8.76 0.44
C LYS A 7 8.02 9.28 -0.03
N VAL A 8 6.96 8.57 0.36
CA VAL A 8 5.57 8.92 0.08
C VAL A 8 4.80 9.02 1.40
N ILE A 9 4.02 10.09 1.58
CA ILE A 9 3.11 10.30 2.70
C ILE A 9 1.73 10.61 2.11
N LEU A 10 0.73 9.81 2.46
CA LEU A 10 -0.66 9.98 2.00
C LEU A 10 -1.60 9.97 3.21
N VAL A 11 -2.56 10.89 3.20
CA VAL A 11 -3.68 10.93 4.14
C VAL A 11 -4.93 11.04 3.31
N GLY A 12 -5.90 10.18 3.55
CA GLY A 12 -7.10 10.09 2.72
C GLY A 12 -8.08 9.06 3.24
N ARG A 13 -9.05 8.70 2.40
CA ARG A 13 -10.12 7.74 2.74
C ARG A 13 -9.98 6.48 1.91
N LEU A 14 -10.21 5.32 2.52
CA LEU A 14 -10.24 4.06 1.76
C LEU A 14 -11.41 4.08 0.77
N GLY A 15 -11.15 3.73 -0.48
CA GLY A 15 -12.20 3.67 -1.51
C GLY A 15 -13.14 2.48 -1.34
N GLN A 16 -12.66 1.42 -0.69
CA GLN A 16 -13.37 0.17 -0.39
C GLN A 16 -12.61 -0.59 0.70
N ASP A 17 -13.17 -1.71 1.15
CA ASP A 17 -12.49 -2.60 2.08
C ASP A 17 -11.19 -3.17 1.47
N PRO A 18 -10.07 -3.23 2.22
CA PRO A 18 -8.82 -3.79 1.73
C PRO A 18 -8.96 -5.26 1.32
N LYS A 19 -8.33 -5.62 0.20
CA LYS A 19 -8.27 -7.00 -0.29
C LYS A 19 -7.04 -7.70 0.28
N LEU A 20 -7.25 -8.74 1.10
CA LEU A 20 -6.18 -9.61 1.58
C LEU A 20 -6.00 -10.80 0.62
N THR A 21 -4.76 -11.03 0.20
CA THR A 21 -4.37 -12.20 -0.61
C THR A 21 -3.11 -12.84 -0.04
N TYR A 22 -2.79 -14.05 -0.50
CA TYR A 22 -1.56 -14.74 -0.17
C TYR A 22 -0.73 -14.93 -1.43
N LEU A 23 0.53 -14.53 -1.39
CA LEU A 23 1.49 -14.76 -2.46
C LEU A 23 1.78 -16.28 -2.60
N PRO A 24 2.34 -16.75 -3.72
CA PRO A 24 2.72 -18.16 -3.87
C PRO A 24 3.68 -18.68 -2.78
N SER A 25 4.45 -17.77 -2.16
CA SER A 25 5.31 -18.06 -1.01
C SER A 25 4.53 -18.27 0.31
N GLY A 26 3.22 -18.08 0.33
CA GLY A 26 2.38 -18.09 1.52
C GLY A 26 2.41 -16.79 2.33
N GLN A 27 3.10 -15.75 1.85
CA GLN A 27 3.16 -14.46 2.53
C GLN A 27 1.86 -13.66 2.32
N PRO A 28 1.24 -13.10 3.39
CA PRO A 28 0.06 -12.26 3.24
C PRO A 28 0.41 -10.90 2.61
N ALA A 29 -0.45 -10.42 1.71
CA ALA A 29 -0.36 -9.11 1.07
C ALA A 29 -1.73 -8.44 1.03
N ALA A 30 -1.78 -7.16 1.42
CA ALA A 30 -3.00 -6.35 1.42
C ALA A 30 -2.94 -5.27 0.33
N GLU A 31 -3.97 -5.21 -0.50
CA GLU A 31 -4.16 -4.16 -1.50
C GLU A 31 -5.33 -3.27 -1.10
N PHE A 32 -5.14 -1.95 -1.16
CA PHE A 32 -6.20 -0.98 -0.88
C PHE A 32 -6.04 0.27 -1.75
N THR A 33 -7.14 0.96 -1.99
CA THR A 33 -7.18 2.22 -2.72
C THR A 33 -7.44 3.37 -1.76
N LEU A 34 -6.80 4.52 -2.01
CA LEU A 34 -6.95 5.72 -1.19
C LEU A 34 -7.40 6.90 -2.06
N ALA A 35 -8.49 7.55 -1.66
CA ALA A 35 -8.91 8.83 -2.22
C ALA A 35 -8.28 9.97 -1.41
N THR A 36 -7.62 10.90 -2.11
CA THR A 36 -7.06 12.14 -1.58
C THR A 36 -7.74 13.33 -2.26
N ASP A 37 -8.26 14.27 -1.47
CA ASP A 37 -8.82 15.56 -1.90
C ASP A 37 -7.77 16.68 -1.94
#